data_AF-A0A973Z1S0-F1
#
_entry.id   AF-A0A973Z1S0-F1
#
_cell.length_a   1.000
_cell.length_b   1.000
_cell.length_c   1.000
_cell.angle_alpha   90.00
_cell.angle_beta   90.00
_cell.angle_gamma   90.00
#
_symmetry.space_group_name_H-M   'P 1'
#
loop_
_entity.id
_entity.type
_entity.pdbx_description
1 polymer ?
#
loop_
_entity_poly.entity_id
_entity_poly.type
_entity_poly.pdbx_seq_one_letter_code
_entity_poly.pdbx_strand_id
1 'polypeptide(L)'
;MFGVDTSELVLVAVLALIFIGPKDLPNALRTVGRWVGQVRGMARHFQSGIDAMIREAELEEMEKKWREENDRIMREYPALLESQQAEAELPTSDQPALPLDPPQDKRELP
;
A
#
# COMPACT_ATOMS: atom_id res chain seq x y z
N MET A 1 17.79 25.61 16.66
CA MET A 1 18.52 26.89 16.57
C MET A 1 18.10 27.61 15.30
N PHE A 2 16.89 28.17 15.31
CA PHE A 2 16.46 29.16 14.33
C PHE A 2 15.86 30.28 15.19
N GLY A 3 16.75 31.15 15.68
CA GLY A 3 16.36 32.38 16.35
C GLY A 3 15.87 33.31 15.27
N VAL A 4 14.57 33.32 15.05
CA VAL A 4 13.88 34.40 14.36
C VAL A 4 12.89 34.90 15.37
N ASP A 5 13.36 35.81 16.21
CA ASP A 5 12.47 36.48 17.15
C ASP A 5 11.54 37.42 16.39
N THR A 6 10.38 37.72 16.96
CA THR A 6 9.38 38.60 16.33
C THR A 6 10.00 39.94 15.88
N SER A 7 10.99 40.45 16.62
CA SER A 7 11.75 41.66 16.31
C SER A 7 12.57 41.54 15.01
N GLU A 8 13.25 40.42 14.79
CA GLU A 8 14.06 40.20 13.59
C GLU A 8 13.18 40.08 12.35
N LEU A 9 12.00 39.45 12.48
CA LEU A 9 11.04 39.37 11.38
C LEU A 9 10.50 40.75 10.99
N VAL A 10 10.24 41.63 11.98
CA VAL A 10 9.85 43.03 11.73
C VAL A 10 10.98 43.80 11.04
N LEU A 11 12.23 43.63 11.47
CA LEU A 11 13.38 44.27 10.84
C LEU A 11 13.51 43.88 9.36
N VAL A 12 13.41 42.58 9.06
CA VAL A 12 13.45 42.07 7.68
C VAL A 12 12.27 42.60 6.87
N ALA A 13 11.07 42.68 7.45
CA ALA A 13 9.91 43.25 6.78
C ALA A 13 10.13 44.73 6.42
N VAL A 14 10.69 45.52 7.32
CA VAL A 14 11.03 46.94 7.05
C VAL A 14 12.08 47.04 5.94
N LEU A 15 13.14 46.24 5.99
CA LEU A 15 14.15 46.21 4.94
C LEU A 15 13.56 45.82 3.59
N ALA A 16 12.69 44.81 3.55
CA ALA A 16 11.99 44.42 2.33
C ALA A 16 11.14 45.56 1.77
N LEU A 17 10.43 46.31 2.63
CA LEU A 17 9.66 47.49 2.22
C LEU A 17 10.55 48.61 1.66
N ILE A 18 11.77 48.79 2.19
CA ILE A 18 12.70 49.82 1.70
C ILE A 18 13.31 49.42 0.35
N PHE A 19 13.78 48.18 0.21
CA PHE A 19 14.49 47.72 -0.99
C PHE A 19 13.55 47.40 -2.15
N ILE A 20 12.43 46.73 -1.88
CA ILE A 20 11.46 46.34 -2.90
C ILE A 20 10.42 47.46 -3.10
N GLY A 21 10.07 48.17 -2.03
CA GLY A 21 8.99 49.15 -2.04
C GLY A 21 7.66 48.55 -1.53
N PRO A 22 6.84 49.34 -0.80
CA PRO A 22 5.58 48.87 -0.23
C PRO A 22 4.52 48.48 -1.28
N LYS A 23 4.61 49.04 -2.50
CA LYS A 23 3.68 48.75 -3.59
C LYS A 23 4.05 47.49 -4.37
N ASP A 24 5.34 47.15 -4.41
CA ASP A 24 5.85 46.01 -5.19
C ASP A 24 5.94 44.74 -4.35
N LEU A 25 6.08 44.85 -3.02
CA LEU A 25 6.09 43.71 -2.09
C LEU A 25 4.85 42.80 -2.23
N PRO A 26 3.61 43.31 -2.34
CA PRO A 26 2.43 42.47 -2.57
C PRO A 26 2.50 41.66 -3.88
N ASN A 27 3.06 42.24 -4.95
CA ASN A 27 3.24 41.54 -6.22
C ASN A 27 4.38 40.52 -6.15
N ALA A 28 5.46 40.82 -5.45
CA ALA A 28 6.57 39.90 -5.20
C ALA A 28 6.07 38.67 -4.41
N LEU A 29 5.33 38.88 -3.32
CA LEU A 29 4.74 37.80 -2.52
C LEU A 29 3.79 36.92 -3.35
N ARG A 30 2.97 37.51 -4.22
CA ARG A 30 2.10 36.74 -5.13
C ARG A 30 2.90 35.89 -6.11
N THR A 31 4.01 36.41 -6.62
CA THR A 31 4.87 35.70 -7.58
C THR A 31 5.55 34.52 -6.90
N VAL A 32 6.17 34.76 -5.74
CA VAL A 32 6.79 33.71 -4.91
C VAL A 32 5.75 32.68 -4.49
N GLY A 33 4.59 33.13 -4.01
CA GLY A 33 3.50 32.26 -3.60
C GLY A 33 3.00 31.36 -4.73
N ARG A 34 2.87 31.88 -5.96
CA ARG A 34 2.53 31.07 -7.14
C ARG A 34 3.58 30.01 -7.42
N TRP A 35 4.86 30.38 -7.36
CA TRP A 35 5.98 29.46 -7.57
C TRP A 35 6.01 28.34 -6.53
N VAL A 36 5.92 28.71 -5.24
CA VAL A 36 5.83 27.74 -4.14
C VAL A 36 4.61 26.85 -4.29
N GLY A 37 3.46 27.41 -4.71
CA GLY A 37 2.24 26.65 -4.98
C GLY A 37 2.42 25.61 -6.09
N GLN A 38 3.10 25.97 -7.17
CA GLN A 38 3.44 25.06 -8.27
C GLN A 38 4.37 23.93 -7.80
N VAL A 39 5.44 24.27 -7.08
CA VAL A 39 6.38 23.26 -6.53
C VAL A 39 5.66 22.33 -5.56
N ARG A 40 4.81 22.87 -4.67
CA ARG A 40 4.03 22.04 -3.74
C ARG A 40 3.00 21.18 -4.46
N GLY A 41 2.42 21.66 -5.56
CA GLY A 41 1.57 20.87 -6.44
C GLY A 41 2.33 19.71 -7.06
N MET A 42 3.50 19.99 -7.62
CA MET A 42 4.36 18.99 -8.22
C MET A 42 4.86 17.96 -7.19
N ALA A 43 5.23 18.39 -5.99
CA ALA A 43 5.62 17.51 -4.89
C ALA A 43 4.51 16.52 -4.49
N ARG A 44 3.23 16.93 -4.53
CA ARG A 44 2.11 16.00 -4.29
C ARG A 44 2.04 14.89 -5.33
N HIS A 45 2.29 15.20 -6.61
CA HIS A 45 2.30 14.19 -7.67
C HIS A 45 3.51 13.26 -7.54
N PHE A 46 4.67 13.80 -7.18
CA PHE A 46 5.85 12.98 -6.87
C PHE A 46 5.62 12.06 -5.68
N GLN A 47 4.98 12.55 -4.62
CA GLN A 47 4.62 11.72 -3.48
C GLN A 47 3.69 10.57 -3.89
N SER A 48 2.65 10.86 -4.68
CA SER A 48 1.76 9.80 -5.20
C SER A 48 2.48 8.80 -6.10
N GLY A 49 3.45 9.25 -6.91
CA GLY A 49 4.27 8.37 -7.76
C GLY A 49 5.23 7.51 -6.95
N ILE A 50 5.86 8.08 -5.91
CA ILE A 50 6.74 7.34 -5.00
C ILE A 50 5.92 6.33 -4.18
N ASP A 51 4.75 6.70 -3.65
CA ASP A 51 3.87 5.79 -2.93
C ASP A 51 3.43 4.59 -3.80
N ALA A 52 3.22 4.82 -5.11
CA ALA A 52 2.92 3.76 -6.05
C ALA A 52 4.14 2.83 -6.27
N MET A 53 5.33 3.39 -6.47
CA MET A 53 6.56 2.60 -6.63
C MET A 53 6.93 1.81 -5.37
N ILE A 54 6.75 2.40 -4.18
CA ILE A 54 6.99 1.71 -2.90
C ILE A 54 6.04 0.53 -2.76
N ARG A 55 4.76 0.73 -3.08
CA ARG A 55 3.76 -0.35 -3.03
C ARG A 55 4.09 -1.48 -4.00
N GLU A 56 4.57 -1.15 -5.19
CA GLU A 56 5.05 -2.15 -6.17
C GLU A 56 6.27 -2.92 -5.62
N ALA A 57 7.24 -2.22 -5.04
CA ALA A 57 8.42 -2.84 -4.44
C ALA A 57 8.08 -3.73 -3.22
N GLU A 58 7.12 -3.31 -2.39
CA GLU A 58 6.61 -4.14 -1.28
C GLU A 58 5.94 -5.42 -1.81
N LEU A 59 5.16 -5.33 -2.89
CA LEU A 59 4.51 -6.49 -3.51
C LEU A 59 5.54 -7.47 -4.09
N GLU A 60 6.56 -6.96 -4.79
CA GLU A 60 7.65 -7.77 -5.36
C GLU A 60 8.44 -8.50 -4.25
N GLU A 61 8.71 -7.83 -3.13
CA GLU A 61 9.33 -8.46 -1.96
C GLU A 61 8.43 -9.51 -1.29
N MET A 62 7.12 -9.27 -1.18
CA MET A 62 6.16 -10.24 -0.64
C MET A 62 6.09 -11.50 -1.51
N GLU A 63 6.06 -11.34 -2.84
CA GLU A 63 6.04 -12.45 -3.79
C GLU A 63 7.32 -13.30 -3.69
N LYS A 64 8.48 -12.64 -3.58
CA LYS A 64 9.75 -13.34 -3.39
C LYS A 64 9.77 -14.16 -2.11
N LYS A 65 9.32 -13.58 -0.98
CA LYS A 65 9.18 -14.29 0.29
C LYS A 65 8.22 -15.48 0.17
N TRP A 66 7.09 -15.31 -0.50
CA TRP A 66 6.13 -16.39 -0.72
C TRP A 66 6.72 -17.54 -1.53
N ARG A 67 7.49 -17.24 -2.59
CA ARG A 67 8.17 -18.26 -3.40
C ARG A 67 9.23 -19.01 -2.60
N GLU A 68 10.06 -18.30 -1.84
CA GLU A 68 11.07 -18.92 -0.96
C GLU A 68 10.43 -19.80 0.12
N GLU A 69 9.32 -19.34 0.71
CA GLU A 69 8.53 -20.08 1.68
C GLU A 69 7.91 -21.35 1.06
N ASN A 70 7.28 -21.20 -0.12
CA ASN A 70 6.69 -22.31 -0.84
C ASN A 70 7.74 -23.35 -1.25
N ASP A 71 8.89 -22.92 -1.77
CA ASP A 71 10.00 -23.81 -2.11
C ASP A 71 10.55 -24.52 -0.87
N ARG A 72 10.58 -23.86 0.29
CA ARG A 72 10.94 -24.48 1.57
C ARG A 72 9.93 -25.56 1.97
N ILE A 73 8.64 -25.26 1.92
CA ILE A 73 7.56 -26.23 2.23
C ILE A 73 7.65 -27.44 1.28
N MET A 74 7.86 -27.23 -0.01
CA MET A 74 8.01 -28.31 -0.99
C MET A 74 9.27 -29.17 -0.72
N ARG A 75 10.36 -28.58 -0.24
CA ARG A 75 11.57 -29.32 0.19
C ARG A 75 11.41 -30.04 1.52
N GLU A 76 10.66 -29.49 2.45
CA GLU A 76 10.43 -30.07 3.78
C GLU A 76 9.35 -31.17 3.74
N TYR A 77 8.40 -31.10 2.81
CA TYR A 77 7.32 -32.08 2.64
C TYR A 77 7.21 -32.65 1.21
N PRO A 78 8.27 -33.17 0.59
CA PRO A 78 8.22 -33.77 -0.74
C PRO A 78 7.27 -34.98 -0.78
N ALA A 79 7.16 -35.71 0.34
CA ALA A 79 6.35 -36.91 0.48
C ALA A 79 4.83 -36.65 0.50
N LEU A 80 4.35 -35.44 0.86
CA LEU A 80 2.91 -35.12 0.89
C LEU A 80 2.32 -34.90 -0.51
N LEU A 81 3.16 -34.48 -1.47
CA LEU A 81 2.78 -34.32 -2.87
C LEU A 81 2.77 -35.67 -3.57
N GLU A 82 3.73 -36.53 -3.25
CA GLU A 82 3.81 -37.90 -3.72
C GLU A 82 2.66 -38.75 -3.16
N SER A 83 2.28 -38.56 -1.89
CA SER A 83 1.08 -39.19 -1.30
C SER A 83 -0.22 -38.65 -1.89
N GLN A 84 -0.34 -37.33 -2.17
CA GLN A 84 -1.54 -36.78 -2.82
C GLN A 84 -1.66 -37.17 -4.30
N GLN A 85 -0.56 -37.31 -5.04
CA GLN A 85 -0.56 -37.78 -6.42
C GLN A 85 -0.82 -39.30 -6.49
N ALA A 86 -0.28 -40.08 -5.56
CA ALA A 86 -0.58 -41.51 -5.44
C ALA A 86 -2.05 -41.77 -5.03
N GLU A 87 -2.67 -40.88 -4.25
CA GLU A 87 -4.09 -40.99 -3.85
C GLU A 87 -5.06 -40.41 -4.89
N ALA A 88 -4.58 -39.60 -5.83
CA ALA A 88 -5.36 -39.10 -6.99
C ALA A 88 -5.38 -40.05 -8.20
N GLU A 89 -4.57 -41.12 -8.20
CA GLU A 89 -4.50 -42.15 -9.25
C GLU A 89 -5.14 -43.51 -8.85
N LEU A 90 -6.06 -43.53 -7.87
CA LEU A 90 -6.86 -44.74 -7.62
C LEU A 90 -8.08 -44.78 -8.57
N PRO A 91 -8.30 -45.90 -9.29
CA PRO A 91 -9.36 -46.01 -10.27
C PRO A 91 -10.73 -45.95 -9.57
N THR A 92 -11.65 -45.25 -10.23
CA THR A 92 -13.10 -45.49 -10.13
C THR A 92 -13.36 -46.99 -10.20
N SER A 93 -13.72 -47.62 -9.09
CA SER A 93 -14.60 -48.81 -9.00
C SER A 93 -14.55 -49.42 -7.59
N ASP A 94 -15.73 -49.72 -7.06
CA ASP A 94 -16.02 -50.46 -5.82
C ASP A 94 -15.89 -49.73 -4.47
N GLN A 95 -16.93 -48.94 -4.15
CA GLN A 95 -17.50 -49.00 -2.80
C GLN A 95 -19.03 -49.19 -2.88
N PRO A 96 -19.60 -50.21 -2.20
CA PRO A 96 -21.03 -50.49 -2.20
C PRO A 96 -21.81 -49.41 -1.44
N ALA A 97 -23.01 -49.12 -1.93
CA ALA A 97 -23.93 -48.11 -1.42
C ALA A 97 -24.04 -48.13 0.11
N LEU A 98 -23.58 -47.06 0.76
CA LEU A 98 -23.93 -46.76 2.15
C LEU A 98 -25.44 -46.49 2.21
N PRO A 99 -26.20 -47.17 3.09
CA PRO A 99 -27.60 -46.85 3.31
C PRO A 99 -27.72 -45.40 3.78
N LEU A 100 -28.35 -44.56 2.97
CA LEU A 100 -28.81 -43.25 3.40
C LEU A 100 -29.94 -43.50 4.40
N ASP A 101 -29.64 -43.38 5.70
CA ASP A 101 -30.70 -43.17 6.68
C ASP A 101 -31.35 -41.81 6.33
N PRO A 102 -32.64 -41.76 5.95
CA PRO A 102 -33.29 -40.50 5.67
C PRO A 102 -33.34 -39.67 6.96
N PRO A 103 -32.98 -38.37 6.92
CA PRO A 103 -33.27 -37.48 8.04
C PRO A 103 -34.79 -37.48 8.25
N GLN A 104 -35.18 -38.09 9.36
CA GLN A 104 -36.54 -38.24 9.83
C GLN A 104 -37.24 -36.88 9.86
N ASP A 105 -38.26 -36.76 9.02
CA ASP A 105 -39.29 -35.74 9.03
C ASP A 105 -39.87 -35.58 10.43
N LYS A 106 -39.64 -34.42 11.04
CA LYS A 106 -40.41 -33.93 12.20
C LYS A 106 -40.43 -32.42 12.22
N ARG A 107 -41.24 -31.79 11.35
CA ARG A 107 -42.06 -30.61 11.69
C ARG A 107 -43.32 -30.53 10.78
N GLU A 108 -44.19 -31.52 10.92
CA GLU A 108 -45.62 -31.30 11.15
C GLU A 108 -45.77 -30.20 12.23
N LEU A 109 -46.60 -29.14 12.18
CA LEU A 109 -47.86 -28.75 11.54
C LEU A 109 -48.03 -27.23 11.91
N PRO A 110 -49.21 -26.62 11.81
CA PRO A 110 -50.01 -26.23 10.66
C PRO A 110 -49.90 -24.72 10.33
#